data_AF-A0A662UZR0-F1
#
_entry.id   AF-A0A662UZR0-F1
#
_cell.length_a   1.000
_cell.length_b   1.000
_cell.length_c   1.000
_cell.angle_alpha   90.00
_cell.angle_beta   90.00
_cell.angle_gamma   90.00
#
_symmetry.space_group_name_H-M   'P 1'
#
loop_
_entity.id
_entity.type
_entity.pdbx_description
1 polymer ?
#
loop_
_entity_poly.entity_id
_entity_poly.type
_entity_poly.pdbx_seq_one_letter_code
_entity_poly.pdbx_strand_id
1 'polypeptide(L)'
;MTPPIAWCNTHLAPHLVAVAYTASLLFEEEWRYRARLSKLPTWTLTLAALGHDVGKAAPWYQEEAVSRCSRGWNPSFTLHEVLSSMVIAWLGASGAVDREPAYVAAIAVWEHHHGMPGRLAPLLTSINAASKSRYAEALRAGFEALLHTLDFARSTALVRHLELPPIGERRRQVLIPCHSRKALEVVENNPRFSAAASSIAGFLAVADTLVASIERNPGKPVEALRGRYVYRYLKELMGGETPLSRLLKFVTSTVLAIHEEYRRWVDEQPR
;
A
#
# COMPACT_ATOMS: atom_id res chain seq x y z
N MET A 1 3.88 3.72 21.96
CA MET A 1 2.63 3.26 21.32
C MET A 1 2.88 1.90 20.69
N THR A 2 1.94 0.95 20.75
CA THR A 2 2.10 -0.34 20.04
C THR A 2 2.03 -0.10 18.54
N PRO A 3 3.01 -0.55 17.73
CA PRO A 3 2.97 -0.33 16.29
C PRO A 3 1.75 -1.03 15.65
N PRO A 4 1.05 -0.38 14.69
CA PRO A 4 -0.09 -0.98 14.02
C PRO A 4 0.32 -2.24 13.25
N ILE A 5 -0.60 -3.20 13.18
CA ILE A 5 -0.42 -4.47 12.46
C ILE A 5 -1.14 -4.47 11.11
N ALA A 6 -0.53 -5.09 10.10
CA ALA A 6 -1.16 -5.37 8.80
C ALA A 6 -2.05 -6.62 8.86
N TRP A 7 -1.66 -7.62 9.66
CA TRP A 7 -2.42 -8.79 10.09
C TRP A 7 -1.63 -9.52 11.18
N CYS A 8 -2.04 -10.74 11.53
CA CYS A 8 -1.45 -11.52 12.61
C CYS A 8 0.07 -11.66 12.48
N ASN A 9 0.80 -11.22 13.52
CA ASN A 9 2.26 -11.25 13.61
C ASN A 9 3.00 -10.44 12.53
N THR A 10 2.33 -9.51 11.85
CA THR A 10 2.95 -8.68 10.80
C THR A 10 2.69 -7.21 11.09
N HIS A 11 3.75 -6.44 11.35
CA HIS A 11 3.64 -5.00 11.53
C HIS A 11 3.35 -4.30 10.19
N LEU A 12 2.60 -3.21 10.26
CA LEU A 12 2.11 -2.50 9.07
C LEU A 12 3.25 -1.84 8.27
N ALA A 13 4.13 -1.09 8.95
CA ALA A 13 5.24 -0.41 8.28
C ALA A 13 6.18 -1.32 7.48
N PRO A 14 6.75 -2.42 8.03
CA PRO A 14 7.64 -3.29 7.25
C PRO A 14 6.91 -3.98 6.11
N HIS A 15 5.62 -4.31 6.27
CA HIS A 15 4.80 -4.84 5.18
C HIS A 15 4.67 -3.84 4.02
N LEU A 16 4.28 -2.59 4.31
CA LEU A 16 4.16 -1.53 3.31
C LEU A 16 5.48 -1.28 2.56
N VAL A 17 6.61 -1.26 3.28
CA VAL A 17 7.95 -1.13 2.69
C VAL A 17 8.31 -2.34 1.83
N ALA A 18 8.00 -3.55 2.28
CA ALA A 18 8.21 -4.78 1.51
C ALA A 18 7.40 -4.78 0.20
N VAL A 19 6.15 -4.30 0.22
CA VAL A 19 5.31 -4.14 -0.98
C VAL A 19 5.91 -3.10 -1.92
N ALA A 20 6.34 -1.94 -1.42
CA ALA A 20 6.96 -0.91 -2.25
C ALA A 20 8.27 -1.36 -2.90
N TYR A 21 9.11 -2.07 -2.14
CA TYR A 21 10.32 -2.73 -2.66
C TYR A 21 9.98 -3.72 -3.76
N THR A 22 9.05 -4.64 -3.48
CA THR A 22 8.69 -5.73 -4.41
C THR A 22 8.06 -5.17 -5.68
N ALA A 23 7.17 -4.18 -5.58
CA ALA A 23 6.58 -3.53 -6.74
C ALA A 23 7.63 -2.84 -7.61
N SER A 24 8.60 -2.15 -6.99
CA SER A 24 9.68 -1.50 -7.73
C SER A 24 10.59 -2.53 -8.40
N LEU A 25 11.02 -3.57 -7.68
CA LEU A 25 11.84 -4.64 -8.24
C LEU A 25 11.20 -5.32 -9.46
N LEU A 26 9.90 -5.58 -9.42
CA LEU A 26 9.20 -6.32 -10.46
C LEU A 26 8.79 -5.45 -11.65
N PHE A 27 8.48 -4.18 -11.41
CA PHE A 27 7.76 -3.35 -12.37
C PHE A 27 8.42 -1.99 -12.64
N GLU A 28 9.63 -1.71 -12.15
CA GLU A 28 10.30 -0.41 -12.33
C GLU A 28 10.40 0.01 -13.81
N GLU A 29 10.80 -0.88 -14.70
CA GLU A 29 10.96 -0.55 -16.13
C GLU A 29 9.62 -0.23 -16.80
N GLU A 30 8.62 -1.09 -16.60
CA GLU A 30 7.26 -0.89 -17.13
C GLU A 30 6.63 0.38 -16.53
N TRP A 31 6.81 0.62 -15.23
CA TRP A 31 6.31 1.81 -14.58
C TRP A 31 7.01 3.07 -15.10
N ARG A 32 8.33 3.08 -15.28
CA ARG A 32 9.06 4.20 -15.90
C ARG A 32 8.53 4.52 -17.30
N TYR A 33 8.20 3.50 -18.08
CA TYR A 33 7.57 3.71 -19.39
C TYR A 33 6.20 4.38 -19.25
N ARG A 34 5.30 3.86 -18.40
CA ARG A 34 3.96 4.41 -18.21
C ARG A 34 3.94 5.79 -17.55
N ALA A 35 4.82 6.02 -16.59
CA ALA A 35 5.01 7.31 -15.92
C ALA A 35 5.34 8.40 -16.96
N ARG A 36 6.24 8.13 -17.91
CA ARG A 36 6.56 9.05 -19.01
C ARG A 36 5.35 9.34 -19.91
N LEU A 37 4.57 8.32 -20.29
CA LEU A 37 3.37 8.50 -21.12
C LEU A 37 2.31 9.36 -20.43
N SER A 38 2.15 9.18 -19.12
CA SER A 38 1.16 9.91 -18.32
C SER A 38 1.71 11.22 -17.73
N LYS A 39 2.99 11.56 -17.97
CA LYS A 39 3.70 12.70 -17.35
C LYS A 39 3.62 12.70 -15.82
N LEU A 40 3.62 11.52 -15.23
CA LEU A 40 3.62 11.33 -13.79
C LEU A 40 5.05 11.07 -13.30
N PRO A 41 5.41 11.50 -12.09
CA PRO A 41 6.67 11.14 -11.50
C PRO A 41 6.69 9.67 -11.09
N THR A 42 7.88 9.07 -11.11
CA THR A 42 8.07 7.64 -10.80
C THR A 42 7.76 7.32 -9.34
N TRP A 43 7.91 8.28 -8.41
CA TRP A 43 7.47 8.11 -7.02
C TRP A 43 5.97 7.84 -6.83
N THR A 44 5.12 8.05 -7.85
CA THR A 44 3.68 7.77 -7.75
C THR A 44 3.39 6.31 -7.38
N LEU A 45 4.14 5.35 -7.95
CA LEU A 45 4.04 3.93 -7.59
C LEU A 45 4.47 3.71 -6.13
N THR A 46 5.58 4.33 -5.71
CA THR A 46 6.07 4.25 -4.34
C THR A 46 5.05 4.79 -3.33
N LEU A 47 4.42 5.94 -3.62
CA LEU A 47 3.37 6.50 -2.76
C LEU A 47 2.17 5.56 -2.67
N ALA A 48 1.74 5.00 -3.80
CA ALA A 48 0.64 4.03 -3.82
C ALA A 48 0.99 2.79 -2.98
N ALA A 49 2.19 2.23 -3.14
CA ALA A 49 2.62 1.04 -2.43
C ALA A 49 2.82 1.26 -0.92
N LEU A 50 3.48 2.34 -0.51
CA LEU A 50 3.64 2.69 0.90
C LEU A 50 2.32 3.10 1.55
N GLY A 51 1.35 3.54 0.75
CA GLY A 51 0.06 4.02 1.22
C GLY A 51 -1.08 3.01 1.14
N HIS A 52 -0.93 1.87 0.44
CA HIS A 52 -2.09 1.07 0.04
C HIS A 52 -2.91 0.52 1.20
N ASP A 53 -2.24 0.23 2.32
CA ASP A 53 -2.80 -0.42 3.49
C ASP A 53 -2.80 0.45 4.75
N VAL A 54 -2.47 1.75 4.65
CA VAL A 54 -2.41 2.63 5.83
C VAL A 54 -3.76 2.79 6.53
N GLY A 55 -4.87 2.57 5.81
CA GLY A 55 -6.21 2.48 6.38
C GLY A 55 -6.39 1.36 7.41
N LYS A 56 -5.51 0.35 7.43
CA LYS A 56 -5.48 -0.68 8.48
C LYS A 56 -5.09 -0.11 9.84
N ALA A 57 -4.45 1.05 9.90
CA ALA A 57 -4.15 1.72 11.17
C ALA A 57 -5.41 2.25 11.91
N ALA A 58 -6.59 2.21 11.28
CA ALA A 58 -7.83 2.61 11.92
C ALA A 58 -8.08 1.83 13.23
N PRO A 59 -8.55 2.48 14.32
CA PRO A 59 -8.73 1.83 15.62
C PRO A 59 -9.57 0.55 15.55
N TRP A 60 -10.71 0.57 14.85
CA TRP A 60 -11.57 -0.60 14.71
C TRP A 60 -10.91 -1.76 13.95
N TYR A 61 -10.02 -1.48 13.00
CA TYR A 61 -9.27 -2.52 12.30
C TYR A 61 -8.32 -3.17 13.29
N GLN A 62 -7.60 -2.35 14.07
CA GLN A 62 -6.63 -2.84 15.05
C GLN A 62 -7.33 -3.64 16.17
N GLU A 63 -8.49 -3.20 16.64
CA GLU A 63 -9.34 -3.94 17.58
C GLU A 63 -9.78 -5.30 17.01
N GLU A 64 -10.30 -5.32 15.77
CA GLU A 64 -10.68 -6.57 15.09
C GLU A 64 -9.47 -7.48 14.91
N ALA A 65 -8.34 -6.92 14.47
CA ALA A 65 -7.14 -7.67 14.19
C ALA A 65 -6.59 -8.34 15.45
N VAL A 66 -6.51 -7.61 16.57
CA VAL A 66 -6.13 -8.19 17.87
C VAL A 66 -7.08 -9.33 18.26
N SER A 67 -8.40 -9.09 18.17
CA SER A 67 -9.41 -10.08 18.54
C SER A 67 -9.34 -11.35 17.68
N ARG A 68 -9.22 -11.21 16.36
CA ARG A 68 -9.21 -12.35 15.43
C ARG A 68 -7.90 -13.10 15.44
N CYS A 69 -6.77 -12.39 15.51
CA CYS A 69 -5.46 -13.01 15.60
C CYS A 69 -5.30 -13.83 16.87
N SER A 70 -5.92 -13.41 17.99
CA SER A 70 -5.97 -14.21 19.21
C SER A 70 -6.67 -15.57 19.03
N ARG A 71 -7.52 -15.70 18.00
CA ARG A 71 -8.26 -16.93 17.64
C ARG A 71 -7.66 -17.66 16.42
N GLY A 72 -6.49 -17.23 15.95
CA GLY A 72 -5.86 -17.77 14.75
C GLY A 72 -6.59 -17.41 13.44
N TRP A 73 -7.42 -16.36 13.45
CA TRP A 73 -8.16 -15.90 12.27
C TRP A 73 -7.57 -14.61 11.71
N ASN A 74 -7.52 -14.49 10.39
CA ASN A 74 -7.11 -13.23 9.75
C ASN A 74 -8.21 -12.16 9.88
N PRO A 75 -7.84 -10.87 9.99
CA PRO A 75 -8.81 -9.77 9.96
C PRO A 75 -9.56 -9.75 8.62
N SER A 76 -10.85 -9.42 8.63
CA SER A 76 -11.64 -9.24 7.38
C SER A 76 -12.31 -7.89 7.40
N PHE A 77 -11.52 -6.86 7.15
CA PHE A 77 -12.01 -5.49 7.10
C PHE A 77 -12.01 -4.95 5.68
N THR A 78 -13.19 -4.66 5.15
CA THR A 78 -13.43 -4.36 3.73
C THR A 78 -13.45 -2.86 3.39
N LEU A 79 -12.84 -2.00 4.23
CA LEU A 79 -12.81 -0.55 3.98
C LEU A 79 -11.41 0.07 4.14
N HIS A 80 -10.36 -0.73 4.36
CA HIS A 80 -9.04 -0.15 4.61
C HIS A 80 -8.48 0.50 3.34
N GLU A 81 -8.74 -0.08 2.17
CA GLU A 81 -8.39 0.47 0.86
C GLU A 81 -9.01 1.85 0.62
N VAL A 82 -10.22 2.06 1.11
CA VAL A 82 -10.93 3.35 1.03
C VAL A 82 -10.28 4.38 1.93
N LEU A 83 -10.00 4.02 3.18
CA LEU A 83 -9.33 4.90 4.14
C LEU A 83 -7.93 5.25 3.64
N SER A 84 -7.17 4.27 3.14
CA SER A 84 -5.87 4.45 2.51
C SER A 84 -5.95 5.44 1.34
N SER A 85 -6.91 5.24 0.43
CA SER A 85 -7.15 6.14 -0.70
C SER A 85 -7.45 7.57 -0.24
N MET A 86 -8.29 7.74 0.78
CA MET A 86 -8.60 9.04 1.37
C MET A 86 -7.37 9.74 1.95
N VAL A 87 -6.52 9.01 2.68
CA VAL A 87 -5.26 9.53 3.23
C VAL A 87 -4.37 10.04 2.10
N ILE A 88 -4.19 9.26 1.03
CA ILE A 88 -3.33 9.64 -0.10
C ILE A 88 -3.92 10.83 -0.88
N ALA A 89 -5.22 10.81 -1.16
CA ALA A 89 -5.90 11.92 -1.84
C ALA A 89 -5.80 13.22 -1.04
N TRP A 90 -5.83 13.15 0.29
CA TRP A 90 -5.65 14.32 1.14
C TRP A 90 -4.24 14.93 1.02
N LEU A 91 -3.18 14.13 0.81
CA LEU A 91 -1.84 14.67 0.56
C LEU A 91 -1.81 15.58 -0.67
N GLY A 92 -2.44 15.14 -1.76
CA GLY A 92 -2.55 15.94 -2.97
C GLY A 92 -3.45 17.17 -2.80
N ALA A 93 -4.55 17.03 -2.06
CA ALA A 93 -5.48 18.14 -1.83
C ALA A 93 -4.92 19.23 -0.90
N SER A 94 -4.11 18.84 0.08
CA SER A 94 -3.44 19.75 1.02
C SER A 94 -2.18 20.41 0.44
N GLY A 95 -1.72 19.98 -0.73
CA GLY A 95 -0.48 20.46 -1.34
C GLY A 95 0.78 19.90 -0.66
N ALA A 96 0.66 18.84 0.15
CA ALA A 96 1.81 18.16 0.74
C ALA A 96 2.69 17.45 -0.32
N VAL A 97 2.07 17.10 -1.45
CA VAL A 97 2.70 16.60 -2.69
C VAL A 97 1.89 17.09 -3.88
N ASP A 98 2.43 16.92 -5.10
CA ASP A 98 1.71 17.23 -6.32
C ASP A 98 0.36 16.51 -6.40
N ARG A 99 -0.68 17.29 -6.70
CA ARG A 99 -2.08 16.84 -6.62
C ARG A 99 -2.39 15.69 -7.56
N GLU A 100 -1.99 15.80 -8.82
CA GLU A 100 -2.35 14.80 -9.84
C GLU A 100 -1.71 13.44 -9.58
N PRO A 101 -0.39 13.33 -9.31
CA PRO A 101 0.22 12.06 -8.91
C PRO A 101 -0.43 11.45 -7.67
N ALA A 102 -0.73 12.24 -6.63
CA ALA A 102 -1.40 11.74 -5.44
C ALA A 102 -2.81 11.21 -5.74
N TYR A 103 -3.57 11.86 -6.63
CA TYR A 103 -4.89 11.36 -7.04
C TYR A 103 -4.79 10.06 -7.83
N VAL A 104 -3.83 9.92 -8.74
CA VAL A 104 -3.57 8.65 -9.44
C VAL A 104 -3.22 7.54 -8.44
N ALA A 105 -2.31 7.81 -7.49
CA ALA A 105 -1.95 6.86 -6.44
C ALA A 105 -3.15 6.48 -5.57
N ALA A 106 -3.97 7.46 -5.17
CA ALA A 106 -5.16 7.22 -4.35
C ALA A 106 -6.19 6.33 -5.04
N ILE A 107 -6.43 6.52 -6.35
CA ILE A 107 -7.35 5.66 -7.11
C ILE A 107 -6.75 4.26 -7.33
N ALA A 108 -5.44 4.16 -7.61
CA ALA A 108 -4.79 2.86 -7.71
C ALA A 108 -4.89 2.05 -6.39
N VAL A 109 -4.72 2.72 -5.25
CA VAL A 109 -4.89 2.14 -3.92
C VAL A 109 -6.33 1.75 -3.64
N TRP A 110 -7.32 2.52 -4.06
CA TRP A 110 -8.70 2.11 -3.90
C TRP A 110 -8.98 0.76 -4.62
N GLU A 111 -8.33 0.56 -5.76
CA GLU A 111 -8.66 -0.51 -6.71
C GLU A 111 -7.77 -1.76 -6.59
N HIS A 112 -6.76 -1.73 -5.72
CA HIS A 112 -5.72 -2.77 -5.65
C HIS A 112 -6.24 -4.17 -5.28
N HIS A 113 -7.40 -4.28 -4.63
CA HIS A 113 -8.08 -5.56 -4.37
C HIS A 113 -9.16 -5.93 -5.40
N HIS A 114 -9.62 -4.99 -6.23
CA HIS A 114 -10.90 -5.10 -6.94
C HIS A 114 -10.83 -5.05 -8.48
N GLY A 115 -9.69 -4.65 -9.07
CA GLY A 115 -9.48 -4.74 -10.52
C GLY A 115 -10.33 -3.79 -11.42
N MET A 116 -11.07 -2.82 -10.87
CA MET A 116 -11.96 -1.81 -11.52
C MET A 116 -13.07 -2.29 -12.50
N PRO A 117 -14.21 -1.58 -12.69
CA PRO A 117 -14.93 -0.60 -11.87
C PRO A 117 -16.37 -1.09 -11.52
N GLY A 118 -17.05 -0.46 -10.54
CA GLY A 118 -18.51 -0.61 -10.38
C GLY A 118 -19.07 -0.79 -8.96
N ARG A 119 -18.22 -0.85 -7.92
CA ARG A 119 -18.65 -0.95 -6.51
C ARG A 119 -18.45 0.32 -5.69
N LEU A 120 -18.24 1.45 -6.36
CA LEU A 120 -18.03 2.77 -5.73
C LEU A 120 -19.26 3.29 -4.98
N ALA A 121 -20.46 3.12 -5.53
CA ALA A 121 -21.67 3.72 -4.97
C ALA A 121 -22.12 3.12 -3.61
N PRO A 122 -22.13 1.78 -3.41
CA PRO A 122 -22.50 1.21 -2.12
C PRO A 122 -21.50 1.55 -1.00
N LEU A 123 -20.20 1.61 -1.31
CA LEU A 123 -19.14 1.84 -0.34
C LEU A 123 -19.12 3.30 0.16
N LEU A 124 -19.31 4.26 -0.75
CA LEU A 124 -19.50 5.67 -0.39
C LEU A 124 -20.76 5.89 0.44
N THR A 125 -21.80 5.05 0.24
CA THR A 125 -23.04 5.10 1.04
C THR A 125 -22.80 4.59 2.47
N SER A 126 -21.98 3.56 2.67
CA SER A 126 -21.57 3.07 4.00
C SER A 126 -20.72 4.08 4.77
N ILE A 127 -19.93 4.91 4.08
CA ILE A 127 -19.16 5.99 4.72
C ILE A 127 -20.09 7.09 5.27
N ASN A 128 -21.16 7.41 4.54
CA ASN A 128 -22.13 8.42 4.97
C ASN A 128 -22.97 7.99 6.18
N ALA A 129 -23.04 6.68 6.50
CA ALA A 129 -23.84 6.14 7.60
C ALA A 129 -23.10 6.08 8.95
N ALA A 130 -21.76 6.19 8.97
CA ALA A 130 -20.98 6.16 10.21
C ALA A 130 -20.67 7.58 10.74
N SER A 131 -20.41 7.70 12.05
CA SER A 131 -20.19 9.01 12.67
C SER A 131 -18.93 9.68 12.12
N LYS A 132 -19.02 10.98 11.81
CA LYS A 132 -17.90 11.79 11.27
C LYS A 132 -16.64 11.73 12.15
N SER A 133 -16.79 11.59 13.47
CA SER A 133 -15.67 11.51 14.42
C SER A 133 -14.84 10.24 14.25
N ARG A 134 -15.48 9.10 14.02
CA ARG A 134 -14.80 7.80 13.82
C ARG A 134 -13.91 7.83 12.58
N TYR A 135 -14.38 8.40 11.48
CA TYR A 135 -13.58 8.55 10.26
C TYR A 135 -12.41 9.51 10.43
N ALA A 136 -12.60 10.63 11.12
CA ALA A 136 -11.51 11.59 11.36
C ALA A 136 -10.35 10.95 12.14
N GLU A 137 -10.67 10.12 13.14
CA GLU A 137 -9.67 9.37 13.90
C GLU A 137 -8.96 8.32 13.04
N ALA A 138 -9.71 7.52 12.28
CA ALA A 138 -9.13 6.51 11.39
C ALA A 138 -8.19 7.11 10.33
N LEU A 139 -8.56 8.25 9.75
CA LEU A 139 -7.75 8.95 8.76
C LEU A 139 -6.51 9.59 9.38
N ARG A 140 -6.60 10.09 10.62
CA ARG A 140 -5.41 10.54 11.37
C ARG A 140 -4.45 9.38 11.62
N ALA A 141 -4.96 8.25 12.10
CA ALA A 141 -4.15 7.06 12.34
C ALA A 141 -3.48 6.55 11.05
N GLY A 142 -4.20 6.53 9.93
CA GLY A 142 -3.62 6.18 8.63
C GLY A 142 -2.53 7.15 8.16
N PHE A 143 -2.71 8.46 8.38
CA PHE A 143 -1.69 9.45 8.06
C PHE A 143 -0.44 9.35 8.96
N GLU A 144 -0.62 9.04 10.24
CA GLU A 144 0.49 8.76 11.16
C GLU A 144 1.23 7.47 10.77
N ALA A 145 0.51 6.41 10.40
CA ALA A 145 1.10 5.18 9.91
C ALA A 145 1.90 5.39 8.62
N LEU A 146 1.40 6.23 7.69
CA LEU A 146 2.14 6.57 6.47
C LEU A 146 3.47 7.28 6.77
N LEU A 147 3.46 8.27 7.67
CA LEU A 147 4.70 8.95 8.04
C LEU A 147 5.68 8.03 8.75
N HIS A 148 5.20 7.23 9.71
CA HIS A 148 6.03 6.23 10.39
C HIS A 148 6.67 5.25 9.40
N THR A 149 5.91 4.83 8.38
CA THR A 149 6.40 3.97 7.30
C THR A 149 7.46 4.67 6.44
N LEU A 150 7.27 5.95 6.13
CA LEU A 150 8.26 6.73 5.38
C LEU A 150 9.55 6.97 6.17
N ASP A 151 9.45 7.22 7.47
CA ASP A 151 10.61 7.41 8.34
C ASP A 151 11.42 6.11 8.46
N PHE A 152 10.75 4.97 8.57
CA PHE A 152 11.40 3.67 8.47
C PHE A 152 12.03 3.45 7.07
N ALA A 153 11.30 3.70 5.99
CA ALA A 153 11.82 3.53 4.63
C ALA A 153 13.07 4.40 4.36
N ARG A 154 13.16 5.59 4.97
CA ARG A 154 14.33 6.48 4.89
C ARG A 154 15.52 5.98 5.71
N SER A 155 15.27 5.27 6.81
CA SER A 155 16.33 4.80 7.71
C SER A 155 16.97 3.49 7.25
N THR A 156 16.27 2.66 6.47
CA THR A 156 16.79 1.39 5.97
C THR A 156 17.56 1.52 4.65
N ALA A 157 18.78 0.96 4.62
CA ALA A 157 19.59 0.88 3.41
C ALA A 157 19.01 -0.08 2.34
N LEU A 158 18.16 -1.03 2.73
CA LEU A 158 17.60 -2.07 1.85
C LEU A 158 16.73 -1.47 0.73
N VAL A 159 16.09 -0.34 1.00
CA VAL A 159 15.15 0.32 0.07
C VAL A 159 15.59 1.71 -0.35
N ARG A 160 16.87 2.07 -0.16
CA ARG A 160 17.43 3.38 -0.53
C ARG A 160 17.31 3.76 -2.02
N HIS A 161 17.03 2.77 -2.87
CA HIS A 161 16.83 2.95 -4.31
C HIS A 161 15.37 3.33 -4.64
N LEU A 162 14.44 3.21 -3.69
CA LEU A 162 13.07 3.66 -3.88
C LEU A 162 13.04 5.19 -3.98
N GLU A 163 12.41 5.69 -5.04
CA GLU A 163 12.11 7.11 -5.16
C GLU A 163 10.93 7.44 -4.25
N LEU A 164 11.24 8.01 -3.08
CA LEU A 164 10.24 8.35 -2.06
C LEU A 164 9.48 9.63 -2.45
N PRO A 165 8.17 9.71 -2.15
CA PRO A 165 7.40 10.91 -2.40
C PRO A 165 7.92 12.08 -1.56
N PRO A 166 7.98 13.31 -2.12
CA PRO A 166 8.50 14.49 -1.43
C PRO A 166 7.44 15.08 -0.48
N ILE A 167 6.99 14.31 0.50
CA ILE A 167 5.99 14.78 1.47
C ILE A 167 6.64 15.82 2.38
N GLY A 168 6.24 17.09 2.23
CA GLY A 168 6.79 18.20 3.00
C GLY A 168 6.51 18.14 4.52
N GLU A 169 7.40 18.72 5.32
CA GLU A 169 7.30 18.75 6.81
C GLU A 169 6.17 19.65 7.35
N ARG A 170 5.62 20.55 6.52
CA ARG A 170 4.59 21.51 6.94
C ARG A 170 3.22 20.85 7.15
N ARG A 171 3.07 20.19 8.29
CA ARG A 171 1.78 19.87 8.90
C ARG A 171 1.31 21.07 9.73
N ARG A 172 0.03 21.42 9.65
CA ARG A 172 -0.78 21.89 10.80
C ARG A 172 -2.20 22.15 10.32
N GLN A 173 -2.97 21.07 10.31
CA GLN A 173 -4.43 20.98 10.46
C GLN A 173 -4.91 19.89 9.52
N VAL A 174 -5.07 18.69 10.11
CA VAL A 174 -5.80 17.58 9.53
C VAL A 174 -7.28 17.98 9.54
N LEU A 175 -7.65 18.90 8.65
CA LEU A 175 -9.03 19.02 8.17
C LEU A 175 -9.08 18.01 7.03
N ILE A 176 -9.83 16.91 7.22
CA ILE A 176 -9.98 15.89 6.19
C ILE A 176 -11.38 16.06 5.56
N PRO A 177 -11.52 16.93 4.54
CA PRO A 177 -12.62 16.77 3.61
C PRO A 177 -12.44 15.45 2.86
N CYS A 178 -13.56 14.79 2.55
CA CYS A 178 -13.60 13.58 1.75
C CYS A 178 -13.20 13.86 0.29
N HIS A 179 -11.89 13.84 -0.01
CA HIS A 179 -11.33 14.19 -1.33
C HIS A 179 -11.38 13.07 -2.38
N SER A 180 -11.80 11.85 -2.03
CA SER A 180 -11.81 10.71 -2.95
C SER A 180 -12.72 10.90 -4.16
N ARG A 181 -13.85 11.60 -4.03
CA ARG A 181 -14.72 11.90 -5.19
C ARG A 181 -14.01 12.79 -6.21
N LYS A 182 -13.31 13.82 -5.73
CA LYS A 182 -12.55 14.73 -6.61
C LYS A 182 -11.35 14.02 -7.24
N ALA A 183 -10.69 13.13 -6.51
CA ALA A 183 -9.64 12.29 -7.08
C ALA A 183 -10.17 11.41 -8.22
N LEU A 184 -11.34 10.78 -8.00
CA LEU A 184 -12.01 9.97 -9.02
C LEU A 184 -12.35 10.81 -10.25
N GLU A 185 -13.00 11.96 -10.08
CA GLU A 185 -13.34 12.88 -11.18
C GLU A 185 -12.10 13.29 -12.00
N VAL A 186 -10.99 13.61 -11.35
CA VAL A 186 -9.75 14.00 -12.05
C VAL A 186 -9.16 12.81 -12.83
N VAL A 187 -9.18 11.61 -12.26
CA VAL A 187 -8.59 10.42 -12.88
C VAL A 187 -9.46 9.88 -14.02
N GLU A 188 -10.78 9.83 -13.84
CA GLU A 188 -11.73 9.34 -14.86
C GLU A 188 -11.82 10.27 -16.07
N ASN A 189 -11.74 11.58 -15.86
CA ASN A 189 -11.77 12.56 -16.96
C ASN A 189 -10.42 12.67 -17.71
N ASN A 190 -9.40 11.91 -17.30
CA ASN A 190 -8.11 11.88 -17.98
C ASN A 190 -7.70 10.43 -18.30
N PRO A 191 -7.85 9.96 -19.57
CA PRO A 191 -7.55 8.59 -19.96
C PRO A 191 -6.13 8.13 -19.61
N ARG A 192 -5.15 9.03 -19.62
CA ARG A 192 -3.76 8.71 -19.26
C ARG A 192 -3.59 8.44 -17.77
N PHE A 193 -4.34 9.16 -16.93
CA PHE A 193 -4.36 8.95 -15.49
C PHE A 193 -5.11 7.69 -15.13
N SER A 194 -6.26 7.43 -15.76
CA SER A 194 -7.01 6.18 -15.59
C SER A 194 -6.17 4.95 -15.95
N ALA A 195 -5.48 4.98 -17.10
CA ALA A 195 -4.58 3.91 -17.51
C ALA A 195 -3.39 3.72 -16.54
N ALA A 196 -2.81 4.81 -16.03
CA ALA A 196 -1.74 4.75 -15.03
C ALA A 196 -2.24 4.16 -13.70
N ALA A 197 -3.39 4.62 -13.19
CA ALA A 197 -3.98 4.12 -11.95
C ALA A 197 -4.30 2.63 -12.04
N SER A 198 -4.88 2.18 -13.16
CA SER A 198 -5.14 0.77 -13.44
C SER A 198 -3.85 -0.06 -13.46
N SER A 199 -2.79 0.45 -14.08
CA SER A 199 -1.49 -0.24 -14.12
C SER A 199 -0.87 -0.37 -12.73
N ILE A 200 -0.85 0.72 -11.95
CA ILE A 200 -0.37 0.71 -10.56
C ILE A 200 -1.20 -0.26 -9.71
N ALA A 201 -2.53 -0.24 -9.83
CA ALA A 201 -3.40 -1.17 -9.08
C ALA A 201 -3.05 -2.64 -9.38
N GLY A 202 -2.79 -2.99 -10.65
CA GLY A 202 -2.33 -4.32 -11.03
C GLY A 202 -0.96 -4.68 -10.43
N PHE A 203 0.00 -3.74 -10.44
CA PHE A 203 1.31 -3.94 -9.83
C PHE A 203 1.20 -4.16 -8.32
N LEU A 204 0.37 -3.36 -7.63
CA LEU A 204 0.10 -3.50 -6.21
C LEU A 204 -0.52 -4.84 -5.89
N ALA A 205 -1.55 -5.27 -6.64
CA ALA A 205 -2.21 -6.54 -6.42
C ALA A 205 -1.22 -7.73 -6.47
N VAL A 206 -0.30 -7.70 -7.44
CA VAL A 206 0.75 -8.73 -7.57
C VAL A 206 1.76 -8.65 -6.43
N ALA A 207 2.29 -7.46 -6.15
CA ALA A 207 3.31 -7.26 -5.13
C ALA A 207 2.79 -7.58 -3.71
N ASP A 208 1.61 -7.08 -3.34
CA ASP A 208 0.95 -7.36 -2.07
C ASP A 208 0.65 -8.86 -1.93
N THR A 209 0.04 -9.51 -2.93
CA THR A 209 -0.22 -10.96 -2.88
C THR A 209 1.06 -11.77 -2.66
N LEU A 210 2.16 -11.35 -3.30
CA LEU A 210 3.46 -12.00 -3.16
C LEU A 210 4.03 -11.82 -1.75
N VAL A 211 4.11 -10.58 -1.27
CA VAL A 211 4.60 -10.25 0.07
C VAL A 211 3.74 -10.91 1.15
N ALA A 212 2.41 -10.84 1.03
CA ALA A 212 1.48 -11.48 1.95
C ALA A 212 1.65 -13.00 2.00
N SER A 213 1.92 -13.63 0.86
CA SER A 213 2.19 -15.08 0.80
C SER A 213 3.49 -15.45 1.52
N ILE A 214 4.53 -14.63 1.37
CA ILE A 214 5.81 -14.81 2.04
C ILE A 214 5.66 -14.62 3.55
N GLU A 215 5.05 -13.53 3.99
CA GLU A 215 4.86 -13.20 5.40
C GLU A 215 4.02 -14.25 6.14
N ARG A 216 3.02 -14.85 5.47
CA ARG A 216 2.22 -15.94 6.03
C ARG A 216 2.95 -17.28 6.08
N ASN A 217 3.84 -17.55 5.12
CA ASN A 217 4.49 -18.85 4.96
C ASN A 217 5.97 -18.72 4.57
N PRO A 218 6.82 -18.17 5.44
CA PRO A 218 8.20 -17.81 5.08
C PRO A 218 9.05 -19.02 4.69
N GLY A 219 8.73 -20.22 5.17
CA GLY A 219 9.44 -21.46 4.83
C GLY A 219 9.00 -22.12 3.51
N LYS A 220 7.86 -21.71 2.93
CA LYS A 220 7.25 -22.35 1.74
C LYS A 220 6.54 -21.34 0.82
N PRO A 221 7.23 -20.29 0.34
CA PRO A 221 6.60 -19.21 -0.43
C PRO A 221 6.09 -19.67 -1.80
N VAL A 222 6.78 -20.63 -2.43
CA VAL A 222 6.36 -21.20 -3.73
C VAL A 222 5.04 -21.95 -3.58
N GLU A 223 4.90 -22.77 -2.54
CA GLU A 223 3.70 -23.53 -2.25
C GLU A 223 2.53 -22.61 -1.88
N ALA A 224 2.80 -21.53 -1.13
CA ALA A 224 1.78 -20.54 -0.76
C ALA A 224 1.19 -19.79 -1.97
N LEU A 225 1.98 -19.66 -3.05
CA LEU A 225 1.60 -19.02 -4.30
C LEU A 225 1.04 -20.00 -5.32
N ARG A 226 1.45 -21.28 -5.28
CA ARG A 226 1.03 -22.30 -6.23
C ARG A 226 -0.49 -22.41 -6.25
N GLY A 227 -1.09 -22.28 -7.44
CA GLY A 227 -2.55 -22.26 -7.63
C GLY A 227 -3.18 -20.86 -7.60
N ARG A 228 -2.43 -19.81 -7.23
CA ARG A 228 -2.89 -18.42 -7.35
C ARG A 228 -2.60 -17.88 -8.74
N TYR A 229 -3.44 -16.94 -9.20
CA TYR A 229 -3.24 -16.22 -10.46
C TYR A 229 -1.85 -15.58 -10.54
N VAL A 230 -1.38 -14.97 -9.45
CA VAL A 230 -0.06 -14.31 -9.38
C VAL A 230 1.10 -15.27 -9.69
N TYR A 231 1.04 -16.52 -9.25
CA TYR A 231 2.07 -17.51 -9.59
C TYR A 231 2.12 -17.80 -11.09
N ARG A 232 0.94 -17.96 -11.72
CA ARG A 232 0.85 -18.20 -13.16
C ARG A 232 1.38 -17.00 -13.94
N TYR A 233 0.92 -15.80 -13.57
CA TYR A 233 1.35 -14.54 -14.18
C TYR A 233 2.87 -14.35 -14.10
N LEU A 234 3.46 -14.49 -12.90
CA LEU A 234 4.90 -14.34 -12.73
C LEU A 234 5.70 -15.46 -13.43
N LYS A 235 5.19 -16.69 -13.48
CA LYS A 235 5.84 -17.79 -14.21
C LYS A 235 5.90 -17.50 -15.70
N GLU A 236 4.82 -16.98 -16.28
CA GLU A 236 4.75 -16.59 -17.68
C GLU A 236 5.69 -15.40 -17.96
N LEU A 237 5.63 -14.35 -17.12
CA LEU A 237 6.46 -13.16 -17.25
C LEU A 237 7.96 -13.48 -17.19
N MET A 238 8.35 -14.41 -16.33
CA MET A 238 9.76 -14.78 -16.10
C MET A 238 10.29 -15.88 -17.03
N GLY A 239 9.45 -16.38 -17.96
CA GLY A 239 9.86 -17.40 -18.93
C GLY A 239 10.08 -18.81 -18.33
N GLY A 240 9.43 -19.13 -17.19
CA GLY A 240 9.45 -20.48 -16.62
C GLY A 240 9.62 -20.55 -15.10
N GLU A 241 9.70 -21.78 -14.56
CA GLU A 241 9.74 -22.02 -13.11
C GLU A 241 11.09 -21.71 -12.47
N THR A 242 12.20 -21.99 -13.16
CA THR A 242 13.54 -21.77 -12.60
C THR A 242 13.82 -20.29 -12.34
N PRO A 243 13.56 -19.36 -13.28
CA PRO A 243 13.71 -17.93 -13.02
C PRO A 243 12.77 -17.43 -11.92
N LEU A 244 11.50 -17.87 -11.92
CA LEU A 244 10.54 -17.54 -10.87
C LEU A 244 11.03 -18.01 -9.49
N SER A 245 11.53 -19.24 -9.36
CA SER A 245 12.04 -19.76 -8.09
C SER A 245 13.21 -18.93 -7.55
N ARG A 246 14.12 -18.49 -8.43
CA ARG A 246 15.24 -17.61 -8.03
C ARG A 246 14.73 -16.25 -7.55
N LEU A 247 13.81 -15.64 -8.28
CA LEU A 247 13.16 -14.39 -7.89
C LEU A 247 12.47 -14.53 -6.53
N LEU A 248 11.67 -15.59 -6.33
CA LEU A 248 10.96 -15.84 -5.08
C LEU A 248 11.91 -16.01 -3.88
N LYS A 249 13.03 -16.71 -4.05
CA LYS A 249 14.06 -16.83 -3.00
C LYS A 249 14.68 -15.48 -2.64
N PHE A 250 14.98 -14.67 -3.66
CA PHE A 250 15.53 -13.33 -3.47
C PHE A 250 14.54 -12.42 -2.75
N VAL A 251 13.30 -12.31 -3.26
CA VAL A 251 12.24 -11.50 -2.64
C VAL A 251 11.96 -11.96 -1.22
N THR A 252 11.88 -13.27 -0.96
CA THR A 252 11.67 -13.81 0.39
C THR A 252 12.76 -13.35 1.35
N SER A 253 14.03 -13.44 0.94
CA SER A 253 15.16 -13.04 1.79
C SER A 253 15.10 -11.54 2.10
N THR A 254 14.76 -10.70 1.11
CA THR A 254 14.66 -9.25 1.31
C THR A 254 13.47 -8.86 2.18
N VAL A 255 12.29 -9.47 1.99
CA VAL A 255 11.12 -9.24 2.85
C VAL A 255 11.46 -9.56 4.29
N LEU A 256 12.06 -10.72 4.57
CA LEU A 256 12.46 -11.10 5.92
C LEU A 256 13.51 -10.14 6.52
N ALA A 257 14.45 -9.66 5.71
CA ALA A 257 15.44 -8.67 6.14
C ALA A 257 14.78 -7.31 6.50
N ILE A 258 13.80 -6.85 5.73
CA ILE A 258 13.04 -5.62 6.03
C ILE A 258 12.34 -5.75 7.39
N HIS A 259 11.72 -6.90 7.68
CA HIS A 259 11.07 -7.15 8.98
C HIS A 259 12.04 -7.20 10.16
N GLU A 260 13.23 -7.77 9.96
CA GLU A 260 14.30 -7.78 10.95
C GLU A 260 14.85 -6.37 11.22
N GLU A 261 15.11 -5.58 10.18
CA GLU A 261 15.56 -4.20 10.33
C GLU A 261 14.51 -3.32 11.00
N TYR A 262 13.22 -3.52 10.70
CA TYR A 262 12.15 -2.80 11.37
C TYR A 262 12.13 -3.08 12.87
N ARG A 263 12.32 -4.34 13.29
CA ARG A 263 12.39 -4.68 14.72
C ARG A 263 13.52 -3.94 15.42
N ARG A 264 14.73 -3.93 14.84
CA ARG A 264 15.87 -3.18 15.37
C ARG A 264 15.60 -1.68 15.42
N TRP A 265 15.03 -1.13 14.34
CA TRP A 265 14.71 0.29 14.25
C TRP A 265 13.71 0.73 15.32
N VAL A 266 12.70 -0.10 15.64
CA VAL A 266 11.75 0.16 16.73
C VAL A 266 12.44 0.09 18.10
N ASP A 267 13.32 -0.89 18.32
CA ASP A 267 14.04 -1.06 19.59
C ASP A 267 15.02 0.10 19.87
N GLU A 268 15.52 0.76 18.82
CA GLU A 268 16.43 1.90 18.90
C GLU A 268 15.73 3.25 19.12
N GLN A 269 14.39 3.33 18.98
CA GLN A 269 13.67 4.59 19.23
C GLN A 269 13.59 4.91 20.73
N PRO A 270 13.88 6.16 21.15
CA PRO A 270 13.64 6.57 22.53
C PRO A 270 12.15 6.44 22.88
N ARG A 271 11.85 5.83 24.03
CA ARG A 271 10.49 5.60 24.53
C ARG A 271 9.80 6.86 25.03
#